data_AF-A0A3B9K8Z5-F1
#
_entry.id   AF-A0A3B9K8Z5-F1
#
_cell.length_a   1.000
_cell.length_b   1.000
_cell.length_c   1.000
_cell.angle_alpha   90.00
_cell.angle_beta   90.00
_cell.angle_gamma   90.00
#
_symmetry.space_group_name_H-M   'P 1'
#
loop_
_entity.id
_entity.type
_entity.pdbx_description
1 polymer ?
#
loop_
_entity_poly.entity_id
_entity_poly.type
_entity_poly.pdbx_seq_one_letter_code
_entity_poly.pdbx_strand_id
1 'polypeptide(L)'
;MKVCAIRDEYENRNTVLGYLFYYERSRDFFIELRDDLDAGEFPILLSLFVQKRTYSIGREWSARWVQARIVPRDRQNLGAILRDNGLSEYDPYRLLILGNGRCSQDECAVFPVREAELPEWLHRRRQKKAAGVASLSGRRMLVSFRDGAVALADLKIKMEEDRRFARILREDDIFSKVQRLPGGHGITWGEGTDISSEWLRENGIQIPLTGTDLYSALPQLVTDTGEVCEKYLCSRQYVEQMAKKGRITAIKNNTRGRQFLRYTVDDAME
;
A
#
# COMPACT_ATOMS: atom_id res chain seq x y z
N MET A 1 -9.93 -7.68 -6.83
CA MET A 1 -8.62 -7.35 -7.44
C MET A 1 -8.58 -8.06 -8.76
N LYS A 2 -8.05 -7.42 -9.81
CA LYS A 2 -7.86 -8.03 -11.13
C LYS A 2 -6.38 -8.00 -11.50
N VAL A 3 -5.93 -8.98 -12.27
CA VAL A 3 -4.53 -9.08 -12.73
C VAL A 3 -4.53 -9.35 -14.23
N CYS A 4 -3.61 -8.71 -14.96
CA CYS A 4 -3.39 -8.95 -16.37
C CYS A 4 -1.90 -9.23 -16.60
N ALA A 5 -1.58 -10.20 -17.45
CA ALA A 5 -0.22 -10.34 -17.97
C ALA A 5 0.03 -9.24 -19.01
N ILE A 6 1.10 -8.47 -18.84
CA ILE A 6 1.65 -7.58 -19.87
C ILE A 6 2.51 -8.46 -20.77
N ARG A 7 2.21 -8.48 -22.07
CA ARG A 7 2.95 -9.26 -23.07
C ARG A 7 3.46 -8.39 -24.18
N ASP A 8 4.66 -8.70 -24.65
CA ASP A 8 5.19 -8.23 -25.92
C ASP A 8 4.61 -9.09 -27.06
N GLU A 9 3.96 -8.47 -28.04
CA GLU A 9 3.47 -9.13 -29.26
C GLU A 9 4.40 -8.90 -30.47
N TYR A 10 5.51 -8.16 -30.31
CA TYR A 10 6.51 -7.95 -31.34
C TYR A 10 7.02 -9.28 -31.92
N GLU A 11 7.06 -9.39 -33.26
CA GLU A 11 7.40 -10.61 -34.00
C GLU A 11 6.62 -11.88 -33.58
N ASN A 12 5.43 -11.74 -32.98
CA ASN A 12 4.63 -12.82 -32.36
C ASN A 12 5.31 -13.52 -31.17
N ARG A 13 6.31 -12.90 -30.52
CA ARG A 13 7.06 -13.50 -29.41
C ARG A 13 6.17 -13.83 -28.20
N ASN A 14 5.08 -13.06 -27.99
CA ASN A 14 4.06 -13.29 -26.96
C ASN A 14 4.66 -13.39 -25.53
N THR A 15 5.83 -12.77 -25.33
CA THR A 15 6.63 -12.87 -24.11
C THR A 15 5.94 -12.11 -22.98
N VAL A 16 5.64 -12.78 -21.86
CA VAL A 16 5.18 -12.07 -20.66
C VAL A 16 6.34 -11.24 -20.10
N LEU A 17 6.21 -9.91 -20.13
CA LEU A 17 7.16 -8.96 -19.57
C LEU A 17 6.90 -8.71 -18.07
N GLY A 18 5.65 -8.83 -17.64
CA GLY A 18 5.25 -8.53 -16.27
C GLY A 18 3.74 -8.65 -16.05
N TYR A 19 3.28 -8.15 -14.91
CA TYR A 19 1.87 -8.24 -14.50
C TYR A 19 1.34 -6.91 -13.99
N LEU A 20 0.21 -6.48 -14.54
CA LEU A 20 -0.56 -5.31 -14.10
C LEU A 20 -1.62 -5.74 -13.09
N PHE A 21 -1.53 -5.22 -11.87
CA PHE A 21 -2.53 -5.38 -10.81
C PHE A 21 -3.48 -4.17 -10.78
N TYR A 22 -4.77 -4.43 -10.65
CA TYR A 22 -5.82 -3.41 -10.49
C TYR A 22 -6.63 -3.64 -9.20
N TYR A 23 -6.70 -2.60 -8.37
CA TYR A 23 -7.38 -2.62 -7.07
C TYR A 23 -8.67 -1.82 -7.12
N GLU A 24 -9.72 -2.47 -7.64
CA GLU A 24 -11.05 -1.92 -7.95
C GLU A 24 -11.65 -0.98 -6.89
N ARG A 25 -11.42 -1.23 -5.59
CA ARG A 25 -11.95 -0.39 -4.49
C ARG A 25 -11.32 1.01 -4.44
N SER A 26 -10.04 1.15 -4.76
CA SER A 26 -9.35 2.44 -4.81
C SER A 26 -9.08 2.93 -6.23
N ARG A 27 -9.33 2.07 -7.24
CA ARG A 27 -9.05 2.27 -8.66
C ARG A 27 -7.54 2.43 -8.98
N ASP A 28 -6.67 1.97 -8.08
CA ASP A 28 -5.21 2.03 -8.25
C ASP A 28 -4.68 0.91 -9.16
N PHE A 29 -3.58 1.21 -9.85
CA PHE A 29 -2.80 0.29 -10.66
C PHE A 29 -1.38 0.12 -10.11
N PHE A 30 -0.82 -1.07 -10.23
CA PHE A 30 0.59 -1.38 -9.90
C PHE A 30 1.15 -2.38 -10.91
N ILE A 31 2.40 -2.22 -11.34
CA ILE A 31 3.06 -3.14 -12.28
C ILE A 31 4.19 -3.89 -11.59
N GLU A 32 4.25 -5.19 -11.79
CA GLU A 32 5.35 -6.06 -11.37
C GLU A 32 6.03 -6.64 -12.61
N LEU A 33 7.18 -6.09 -12.99
CA LEU A 33 8.00 -6.54 -14.12
C LEU A 33 8.79 -7.80 -13.76
N ARG A 34 9.15 -8.61 -14.76
CA ARG A 34 10.19 -9.63 -14.63
C ARG A 34 11.55 -9.01 -14.33
N ASP A 35 12.37 -9.73 -13.58
CA ASP A 35 13.75 -9.37 -13.20
C ASP A 35 14.80 -10.25 -13.91
N ASP A 36 14.35 -11.15 -14.80
CA ASP A 36 15.16 -12.05 -15.64
C ASP A 36 15.14 -11.68 -17.14
N LEU A 37 14.69 -10.45 -17.47
CA LEU A 37 14.65 -9.90 -18.84
C LEU A 37 15.51 -8.64 -18.94
N ASP A 38 16.10 -8.42 -20.11
CA ASP A 38 16.96 -7.26 -20.39
C ASP A 38 16.15 -5.98 -20.59
N ALA A 39 16.72 -4.82 -20.25
CA ALA A 39 16.03 -3.54 -20.36
C ALA A 39 15.56 -3.21 -21.79
N GLY A 40 16.18 -3.79 -22.82
CA GLY A 40 15.78 -3.63 -24.22
C GLY A 40 14.51 -4.37 -24.62
N GLU A 41 14.05 -5.35 -23.82
CA GLU A 41 12.82 -6.12 -24.05
C GLU A 41 11.55 -5.39 -23.56
N PHE A 42 11.71 -4.21 -22.92
CA PHE A 42 10.61 -3.46 -22.35
C PHE A 42 10.34 -2.16 -23.12
N PRO A 43 9.06 -1.75 -23.28
CA PRO A 43 8.69 -0.42 -23.74
C PRO A 43 9.44 0.69 -23.00
N ILE A 44 9.71 1.81 -23.67
CA ILE A 44 10.54 2.93 -23.17
C ILE A 44 10.14 3.39 -21.75
N LEU A 45 8.85 3.45 -21.44
CA LEU A 45 8.38 3.85 -20.11
C LEU A 45 8.71 2.83 -19.01
N LEU A 46 8.81 1.54 -19.34
CA LEU A 46 9.11 0.45 -18.42
C LEU A 46 10.62 0.17 -18.32
N SER A 47 11.36 0.24 -19.43
CA SER A 47 12.81 0.00 -19.47
C SER A 47 13.59 0.98 -18.59
N LEU A 48 13.12 2.23 -18.46
CA LEU A 48 13.65 3.23 -17.53
C LEU A 48 13.63 2.81 -16.04
N PHE A 49 12.76 1.86 -15.66
CA PHE A 49 12.74 1.27 -14.32
C PHE A 49 13.68 0.06 -14.23
N VAL A 50 13.72 -0.78 -15.26
CA VAL A 50 14.62 -1.95 -15.35
C VAL A 50 16.10 -1.53 -15.34
N GLN A 51 16.46 -0.47 -16.07
CA GLN A 51 17.79 0.16 -16.01
C GLN A 51 18.18 0.62 -14.59
N LYS A 52 17.19 0.95 -13.76
CA LYS A 52 17.34 1.33 -12.34
C LYS A 52 17.08 0.16 -11.38
N ARG A 53 17.06 -1.08 -11.89
CA ARG A 53 16.77 -2.34 -11.16
C ARG A 53 15.47 -2.30 -10.35
N THR A 54 14.52 -1.47 -10.77
CA THR A 54 13.22 -1.26 -10.12
C THR A 54 12.16 -2.10 -10.83
N TYR A 55 11.77 -3.22 -10.24
CA TYR A 55 10.83 -4.16 -10.88
C TYR A 55 9.40 -4.08 -10.34
N SER A 56 9.19 -3.40 -9.21
CA SER A 56 7.88 -3.05 -8.67
C SER A 56 7.60 -1.58 -8.92
N ILE A 57 6.70 -1.26 -9.86
CA ILE A 57 6.39 0.12 -10.24
C ILE A 57 5.25 0.64 -9.37
N GLY A 58 5.48 1.81 -8.76
CA GLY A 58 4.51 2.48 -7.91
C GLY A 58 3.25 2.96 -8.65
N ARG A 59 2.26 3.38 -7.85
CA ARG A 59 0.93 3.84 -8.28
C ARG A 59 0.96 4.89 -9.38
N GLU A 60 1.71 5.97 -9.18
CA GLU A 60 1.77 7.13 -10.09
C GLU A 60 2.21 6.72 -11.52
N TRP A 61 3.26 5.91 -11.63
CA TRP A 61 3.82 5.49 -12.91
C TRP A 61 3.04 4.35 -13.58
N SER A 62 2.50 3.43 -12.79
CA SER A 62 1.58 2.40 -13.29
C SER A 62 0.31 3.01 -13.86
N ALA A 63 -0.24 4.04 -13.22
CA ALA A 63 -1.37 4.80 -13.73
C ALA A 63 -1.01 5.54 -15.03
N ARG A 64 0.17 6.18 -15.14
CA ARG A 64 0.63 6.80 -16.40
C ARG A 64 0.77 5.80 -17.55
N TRP A 65 1.32 4.61 -17.28
CA TRP A 65 1.48 3.55 -18.29
C TRP A 65 0.12 3.08 -18.85
N VAL A 66 -0.90 2.98 -17.99
CA VAL A 66 -2.28 2.69 -18.38
C VAL A 66 -2.92 3.89 -19.13
N GLN A 67 -2.71 5.12 -18.66
CA GLN A 67 -3.24 6.33 -19.30
C GLN A 67 -2.76 6.52 -20.74
N ALA A 68 -1.50 6.15 -21.04
CA ALA A 68 -0.95 6.18 -22.40
C ALA A 68 -1.60 5.18 -23.39
N ARG A 69 -2.43 4.25 -22.89
CA ARG A 69 -3.06 3.15 -23.65
C ARG A 69 -4.58 3.26 -23.76
N ILE A 70 -5.18 4.30 -23.18
CA ILE A 70 -6.64 4.49 -23.17
C ILE A 70 -7.02 5.85 -23.73
N VAL A 71 -8.27 5.97 -24.17
CA VAL A 71 -8.83 7.23 -24.68
C VAL A 71 -8.74 8.32 -23.59
N PRO A 72 -8.10 9.48 -23.82
CA PRO A 72 -7.96 10.53 -22.80
C PRO A 72 -9.30 11.10 -22.28
N ARG A 73 -9.32 11.55 -21.02
CA ARG A 73 -10.51 12.08 -20.33
C ARG A 73 -11.06 13.38 -20.92
N ASP A 74 -10.20 14.12 -21.58
CA ASP A 74 -10.42 15.43 -22.20
C ASP A 74 -10.79 15.33 -23.70
N ARG A 75 -10.82 14.12 -24.27
CA ARG A 75 -11.14 13.91 -25.68
C ARG A 75 -12.56 14.38 -26.02
N GLN A 76 -12.68 15.21 -27.06
CA GLN A 76 -13.98 15.57 -27.64
C GLN A 76 -14.78 14.31 -28.01
N ASN A 77 -16.09 14.34 -27.75
CA ASN A 77 -17.02 13.22 -27.95
C ASN A 77 -16.75 11.95 -27.10
N LEU A 78 -15.93 12.00 -26.04
CA LEU A 78 -15.72 10.88 -25.10
C LEU A 78 -17.02 10.25 -24.61
N GLY A 79 -18.06 11.05 -24.33
CA GLY A 79 -19.36 10.55 -23.90
C GLY A 79 -20.11 9.70 -24.95
N ALA A 80 -19.81 9.86 -26.24
CA ALA A 80 -20.29 8.94 -27.28
C ALA A 80 -19.46 7.65 -27.26
N ILE A 81 -18.13 7.76 -27.34
CA ILE A 81 -17.18 6.64 -27.32
C ILE A 81 -17.45 5.69 -26.14
N LEU A 82 -17.75 6.22 -24.95
CA LEU A 82 -18.13 5.42 -23.78
C LEU A 82 -19.42 4.63 -24.01
N ARG A 83 -20.51 5.27 -24.49
CA ARG A 83 -21.80 4.60 -24.76
C ARG A 83 -21.67 3.54 -25.85
N ASP A 84 -20.95 3.85 -26.93
CA ASP A 84 -20.73 2.95 -28.06
C ASP A 84 -19.95 1.67 -27.64
N ASN A 85 -19.21 1.75 -26.53
CA ASN A 85 -18.51 0.63 -25.88
C ASN A 85 -19.23 0.09 -24.62
N GLY A 86 -20.50 0.43 -24.39
CA GLY A 86 -21.30 -0.07 -23.26
C GLY A 86 -20.87 0.46 -21.88
N LEU A 87 -20.18 1.60 -21.82
CA LEU A 87 -19.70 2.23 -20.59
C LEU A 87 -20.57 3.43 -20.18
N SER A 88 -21.05 3.41 -18.94
CA SER A 88 -21.80 4.52 -18.32
C SER A 88 -20.91 5.60 -17.71
N GLU A 89 -19.66 5.28 -17.37
CA GLU A 89 -18.67 6.20 -16.82
C GLU A 89 -17.26 5.90 -17.32
N TYR A 90 -16.32 6.83 -17.09
CA TYR A 90 -14.90 6.62 -17.41
C TYR A 90 -14.25 5.67 -16.39
N ASP A 91 -14.21 4.39 -16.73
CA ASP A 91 -13.47 3.34 -16.02
C ASP A 91 -12.14 3.05 -16.76
N PRO A 92 -10.97 3.46 -16.21
CA PRO A 92 -9.68 3.25 -16.87
C PRO A 92 -9.34 1.78 -17.10
N TYR A 93 -9.80 0.88 -16.22
CA TYR A 93 -9.55 -0.56 -16.37
C TYR A 93 -10.39 -1.14 -17.50
N ARG A 94 -11.68 -0.80 -17.59
CA ARG A 94 -12.52 -1.26 -18.71
C ARG A 94 -12.02 -0.74 -20.05
N LEU A 95 -11.66 0.54 -20.14
CA LEU A 95 -11.07 1.12 -21.35
C LEU A 95 -9.78 0.41 -21.77
N LEU A 96 -8.93 0.03 -20.80
CA LEU A 96 -7.72 -0.73 -21.07
C LEU A 96 -8.05 -2.13 -21.61
N ILE A 97 -8.98 -2.86 -20.99
CA ILE A 97 -9.36 -4.21 -21.45
C ILE A 97 -10.06 -4.20 -22.82
N LEU A 98 -10.87 -3.18 -23.14
CA LEU A 98 -11.54 -3.07 -24.44
C LEU A 98 -10.56 -3.03 -25.63
N GLY A 99 -9.37 -2.43 -25.45
CA GLY A 99 -8.31 -2.40 -26.46
C GLY A 99 -7.21 -3.46 -26.26
N ASN A 100 -7.35 -4.38 -25.30
CA ASN A 100 -6.24 -5.17 -24.73
C ASN A 100 -4.99 -4.31 -24.40
N GLY A 101 -5.18 -3.02 -24.07
CA GLY A 101 -4.14 -2.04 -23.79
C GLY A 101 -3.11 -1.81 -24.90
N ARG A 102 -3.39 -2.18 -26.15
CA ARG A 102 -2.51 -1.89 -27.30
C ARG A 102 -2.52 -0.39 -27.60
N CYS A 103 -1.38 0.16 -28.02
CA CYS A 103 -1.27 1.55 -28.47
C CYS A 103 -0.20 1.68 -29.56
N SER A 104 -0.13 2.83 -30.24
CA SER A 104 0.86 3.09 -31.30
C SER A 104 2.23 3.55 -30.76
N GLN A 105 2.62 3.11 -29.57
CA GLN A 105 3.90 3.46 -28.91
C GLN A 105 4.82 2.25 -28.70
N ASP A 106 4.24 1.06 -28.60
CA ASP A 106 4.93 -0.21 -28.41
C ASP A 106 3.95 -1.37 -28.68
N GLU A 107 4.50 -2.55 -29.03
CA GLU A 107 3.71 -3.75 -29.36
C GLU A 107 3.22 -4.51 -28.11
N CYS A 108 2.98 -3.83 -26.98
CA CYS A 108 2.48 -4.50 -25.78
C CYS A 108 0.95 -4.63 -25.76
N ALA A 109 0.50 -5.81 -25.34
CA ALA A 109 -0.89 -6.08 -25.00
C ALA A 109 -1.03 -6.53 -23.53
N VAL A 110 -2.23 -6.40 -22.97
CA VAL A 110 -2.60 -6.91 -21.65
C VAL A 110 -3.78 -7.86 -21.73
N PHE A 111 -3.59 -9.05 -21.16
CA PHE A 111 -4.57 -10.12 -21.11
C PHE A 111 -4.91 -10.46 -19.65
N PRO A 112 -6.20 -10.49 -19.24
CA PRO A 112 -6.59 -10.94 -17.91
C PRO A 112 -6.10 -12.36 -17.61
N VAL A 113 -5.62 -12.58 -16.38
CA VAL A 113 -5.16 -13.88 -15.87
C VAL A 113 -5.76 -14.13 -14.48
N ARG A 114 -5.90 -15.40 -14.09
CA ARG A 114 -6.35 -15.75 -12.73
C ARG A 114 -5.20 -15.62 -11.74
N GLU A 115 -5.50 -15.34 -10.48
CA GLU A 115 -4.47 -15.22 -9.43
C GLU A 115 -3.74 -16.55 -9.14
N ALA A 116 -4.35 -17.69 -9.49
CA ALA A 116 -3.75 -19.02 -9.43
C ALA A 116 -2.90 -19.39 -10.67
N GLU A 117 -2.86 -18.54 -11.69
CA GLU A 117 -2.04 -18.70 -12.92
C GLU A 117 -0.77 -17.83 -12.85
N LEU A 118 -0.49 -17.19 -11.71
CA LEU A 118 0.67 -16.33 -11.53
C LEU A 118 1.95 -17.15 -11.27
N PRO A 119 3.11 -16.68 -11.73
CA PRO A 119 4.36 -17.40 -11.58
C PRO A 119 4.92 -17.29 -10.15
N GLU A 120 5.63 -18.32 -9.70
CA GLU A 120 6.14 -18.40 -8.32
C GLU A 120 7.09 -17.24 -7.94
N TRP A 121 7.84 -16.66 -8.89
CA TRP A 121 8.65 -15.46 -8.62
C TRP A 121 7.79 -14.28 -8.13
N LEU A 122 6.57 -14.15 -8.66
CA LEU A 122 5.63 -13.10 -8.31
C LEU A 122 4.93 -13.39 -6.98
N HIS A 123 4.67 -14.66 -6.65
CA HIS A 123 4.25 -15.05 -5.31
C HIS A 123 5.32 -14.70 -4.27
N ARG A 124 6.59 -15.09 -4.48
CA ARG A 124 7.72 -14.71 -3.62
C ARG A 124 7.85 -13.20 -3.46
N ARG A 125 7.77 -12.41 -4.55
CA ARG A 125 7.86 -10.94 -4.48
C ARG A 125 6.67 -10.34 -3.71
N ARG A 126 5.46 -10.92 -3.84
CA ARG A 126 4.26 -10.51 -3.09
C ARG A 126 4.32 -10.81 -1.59
N GLN A 127 5.25 -11.65 -1.12
CA GLN A 127 5.54 -11.82 0.31
C GLN A 127 6.45 -10.72 0.89
N LYS A 128 7.30 -10.09 0.07
CA LYS A 128 8.13 -8.95 0.51
C LYS A 128 7.34 -7.64 0.69
N LYS A 129 6.04 -7.64 0.38
CA LYS A 129 5.14 -6.47 0.46
C LYS A 129 4.66 -6.24 1.90
N ALA A 130 4.41 -4.97 2.25
CA ALA A 130 3.96 -4.58 3.59
C ALA A 130 2.62 -5.26 3.95
N ALA A 131 2.58 -5.88 5.12
CA ALA A 131 1.39 -6.41 5.78
C ALA A 131 0.74 -5.34 6.68
N GLY A 132 1.54 -4.69 7.54
CA GLY A 132 1.12 -3.66 8.48
C GLY A 132 2.08 -2.48 8.54
N VAL A 133 1.58 -1.34 9.03
CA VAL A 133 2.34 -0.11 9.26
C VAL A 133 1.85 0.56 10.54
N ALA A 134 2.76 1.12 11.34
CA ALA A 134 2.46 2.02 12.44
C ALA A 134 3.45 3.19 12.48
N SER A 135 2.93 4.42 12.61
CA SER A 135 3.72 5.63 12.79
C SER A 135 4.33 5.70 14.19
N LEU A 136 5.62 6.04 14.27
CA LEU A 136 6.35 6.21 15.53
C LEU A 136 6.85 7.65 15.71
N SER A 137 7.29 7.97 16.92
CA SER A 137 7.94 9.24 17.24
C SER A 137 9.21 9.46 16.42
N GLY A 138 9.48 10.72 16.06
CA GLY A 138 10.67 11.10 15.30
C GLY A 138 10.63 10.73 13.81
N ARG A 139 9.46 10.81 13.16
CA ARG A 139 9.25 10.52 11.72
C ARG A 139 9.65 9.09 11.28
N ARG A 140 9.59 8.13 12.20
CA ARG A 140 9.85 6.72 11.91
C ARG A 140 8.57 5.93 11.64
N MET A 141 8.70 4.81 10.93
CA MET A 141 7.65 3.80 10.72
C MET A 141 8.12 2.44 11.22
N LEU A 142 7.23 1.75 11.93
CA LEU A 142 7.30 0.31 12.11
C LEU A 142 6.53 -0.35 10.96
N VAL A 143 7.18 -1.19 10.17
CA VAL A 143 6.58 -1.88 9.01
C VAL A 143 6.74 -3.38 9.18
N SER A 144 5.64 -4.13 9.15
CA SER A 144 5.67 -5.59 9.06
C SER A 144 5.42 -6.02 7.61
N PHE A 145 6.11 -7.07 7.17
CA PHE A 145 6.00 -7.64 5.82
C PHE A 145 5.28 -9.00 5.88
N ARG A 146 4.79 -9.48 4.74
CA ARG A 146 3.99 -10.73 4.67
C ARG A 146 4.83 -12.00 4.84
N ASP A 147 6.12 -11.94 4.58
CA ASP A 147 7.11 -12.96 4.96
C ASP A 147 7.51 -12.90 6.45
N GLY A 148 6.77 -12.15 7.27
CA GLY A 148 6.93 -12.08 8.72
C GLY A 148 8.01 -11.10 9.19
N ALA A 149 8.88 -10.61 8.30
CA ALA A 149 9.93 -9.65 8.63
C ALA A 149 9.37 -8.32 9.17
N VAL A 150 10.14 -7.60 9.99
CA VAL A 150 9.79 -6.29 10.54
C VAL A 150 10.96 -5.33 10.37
N ALA A 151 10.68 -4.11 9.92
CA ALA A 151 11.66 -3.04 9.79
C ALA A 151 11.25 -1.76 10.53
N LEU A 152 12.25 -1.07 11.07
CA LEU A 152 12.16 0.31 11.54
C LEU A 152 12.77 1.22 10.46
N ALA A 153 11.92 1.92 9.71
CA ALA A 153 12.35 2.89 8.70
C ALA A 153 12.30 4.31 9.27
N ASP A 154 13.40 5.06 9.18
CA ASP A 154 13.38 6.52 9.36
C ASP A 154 13.02 7.16 8.02
N LEU A 155 11.94 7.93 7.99
CA LEU A 155 11.45 8.53 6.75
C LEU A 155 11.96 9.96 6.53
N LYS A 156 12.63 10.57 7.52
CA LYS A 156 12.94 12.00 7.51
C LYS A 156 13.69 12.40 6.25
N ILE A 157 14.85 11.79 6.00
CA ILE A 157 15.69 12.08 4.83
C ILE A 157 14.89 11.87 3.54
N LYS A 158 14.13 10.77 3.43
CA LYS A 158 13.38 10.42 2.23
C LYS A 158 12.23 11.38 1.92
N MET A 159 11.61 11.92 2.96
CA MET A 159 10.55 12.93 2.85
C MET A 159 11.12 14.34 2.64
N GLU A 160 12.37 14.62 3.03
CA GLU A 160 13.05 15.89 2.79
C GLU A 160 13.50 16.06 1.33
N GLU A 161 13.69 14.95 0.59
CA GLU A 161 13.95 14.96 -0.87
C GLU A 161 12.80 15.56 -1.70
N ASP A 162 11.54 15.40 -1.26
CA ASP A 162 10.35 15.73 -2.05
C ASP A 162 9.40 16.65 -1.29
N ARG A 163 9.23 17.87 -1.84
CA ARG A 163 8.39 18.94 -1.28
C ARG A 163 6.94 18.54 -1.05
N ARG A 164 6.42 17.50 -1.72
CA ARG A 164 5.08 16.93 -1.48
C ARG A 164 4.91 16.46 -0.02
N PHE A 165 5.98 15.99 0.63
CA PHE A 165 5.94 15.55 2.03
C PHE A 165 6.18 16.67 3.06
N ALA A 166 6.53 17.90 2.64
CA ALA A 166 6.90 18.99 3.55
C ALA A 166 5.81 19.39 4.56
N ARG A 167 4.53 19.11 4.26
CA ARG A 167 3.43 19.27 5.23
C ARG A 167 3.39 18.12 6.25
N ILE A 168 3.49 16.88 5.77
CA ILE A 168 3.48 15.64 6.55
C ILE A 168 4.67 15.60 7.53
N LEU A 169 5.82 16.16 7.13
CA LEU A 169 6.98 16.32 8.00
C LEU A 169 6.78 17.28 9.18
N ARG A 170 5.82 18.21 9.11
CA ARG A 170 5.57 19.22 10.17
C ARG A 170 4.39 18.88 11.08
N GLU A 171 3.37 18.20 10.56
CA GLU A 171 2.12 17.93 11.29
C GLU A 171 2.03 16.46 11.73
N ASP A 172 2.23 16.19 13.03
CA ASP A 172 2.13 14.84 13.63
C ASP A 172 0.75 14.20 13.40
N ASP A 173 -0.30 15.02 13.46
CA ASP A 173 -1.68 14.64 13.13
C ASP A 173 -1.87 14.24 11.66
N ILE A 174 -0.94 14.58 10.76
CA ILE A 174 -0.95 14.09 9.38
C ILE A 174 -0.02 12.88 9.26
N PHE A 175 1.18 12.93 9.83
CA PHE A 175 2.12 11.80 9.83
C PHE A 175 1.48 10.51 10.35
N SER A 176 0.71 10.60 11.44
CA SER A 176 -0.04 9.48 12.04
C SER A 176 -1.21 8.95 11.21
N LYS A 177 -1.69 9.69 10.20
CA LYS A 177 -2.74 9.26 9.26
C LYS A 177 -2.21 8.43 8.07
N VAL A 178 -0.98 7.91 8.19
CA VAL A 178 -0.36 7.00 7.22
C VAL A 178 -1.29 5.82 6.89
N GLN A 179 -1.43 5.50 5.60
CA GLN A 179 -2.20 4.37 5.11
C GLN A 179 -1.30 3.41 4.35
N ARG A 180 -1.61 2.11 4.41
CA ARG A 180 -0.94 1.10 3.59
C ARG A 180 -1.57 1.08 2.19
N LEU A 181 -0.74 1.19 1.15
CA LEU A 181 -1.21 1.09 -0.24
C LEU A 181 -1.84 -0.29 -0.51
N PRO A 182 -2.76 -0.40 -1.50
CA PRO A 182 -3.32 -1.68 -1.91
C PRO A 182 -2.23 -2.72 -2.21
N GLY A 183 -2.56 -4.00 -2.05
CA GLY A 183 -1.59 -5.11 -2.17
C GLY A 183 -0.51 -5.16 -1.10
N GLY A 184 -0.21 -4.04 -0.42
CA GLY A 184 1.03 -3.85 0.32
C GLY A 184 2.16 -3.26 -0.53
N HIS A 185 1.86 -2.58 -1.65
CA HIS A 185 2.90 -1.99 -2.50
C HIS A 185 3.69 -0.84 -1.84
N GLY A 186 3.26 -0.36 -0.68
CA GLY A 186 3.96 0.65 0.12
C GLY A 186 3.06 1.31 1.15
N ILE A 187 3.39 2.55 1.50
CA ILE A 187 2.61 3.44 2.37
C ILE A 187 2.31 4.77 1.66
N THR A 188 1.30 5.49 2.13
CA THR A 188 0.82 6.74 1.54
C THR A 188 0.14 7.66 2.56
N TRP A 189 0.07 8.96 2.27
CA TRP A 189 -0.76 9.94 2.98
C TRP A 189 -1.83 10.58 2.08
N GLY A 190 -1.89 10.19 0.80
CA GLY A 190 -2.69 10.84 -0.23
C GLY A 190 -2.05 10.70 -1.62
N GLU A 191 -2.67 11.28 -2.64
CA GLU A 191 -2.14 11.24 -4.00
C GLU A 191 -0.73 11.85 -4.07
N GLY A 192 0.20 11.17 -4.76
CA GLY A 192 1.58 11.63 -4.93
C GLY A 192 2.47 11.62 -3.67
N THR A 193 2.02 11.03 -2.55
CA THR A 193 2.81 10.97 -1.29
C THR A 193 3.13 9.52 -0.91
N ASP A 194 3.66 8.77 -1.87
CA ASP A 194 3.87 7.32 -1.77
C ASP A 194 5.34 6.97 -1.46
N ILE A 195 5.55 5.98 -0.58
CA ILE A 195 6.85 5.36 -0.32
C ILE A 195 6.68 3.84 -0.49
N SER A 196 7.48 3.21 -1.35
CA SER A 196 7.32 1.79 -1.72
C SER A 196 7.75 0.83 -0.61
N SER A 197 7.18 -0.38 -0.61
CA SER A 197 7.59 -1.45 0.31
C SER A 197 9.04 -1.88 0.10
N GLU A 198 9.52 -1.81 -1.14
CA GLU A 198 10.91 -2.05 -1.51
C GLU A 198 11.82 -1.06 -0.77
N TRP A 199 11.57 0.24 -0.89
CA TRP A 199 12.35 1.27 -0.20
C TRP A 199 12.29 1.12 1.32
N LEU A 200 11.09 0.89 1.89
CA LEU A 200 10.90 0.68 3.33
C LEU A 200 11.65 -0.53 3.88
N ARG A 201 11.85 -1.57 3.06
CA ARG A 201 12.55 -2.80 3.44
C ARG A 201 14.06 -2.66 3.28
N GLU A 202 14.52 -2.00 2.22
CA GLU A 202 15.93 -1.81 1.90
C GLU A 202 16.61 -0.75 2.79
N ASN A 203 15.86 0.27 3.21
CA ASN A 203 16.36 1.39 4.01
C ASN A 203 15.91 1.29 5.49
N GLY A 204 15.08 0.31 5.82
CA GLY A 204 14.60 0.05 7.18
C GLY A 204 15.50 -0.92 7.95
N ILE A 205 15.87 -0.56 9.18
CA ILE A 205 16.64 -1.42 10.08
C ILE A 205 15.77 -2.63 10.44
N GLN A 206 16.22 -3.83 10.09
CA GLN A 206 15.48 -5.06 10.42
C GLN A 206 15.51 -5.29 11.93
N ILE A 207 14.34 -5.59 12.51
CA ILE A 207 14.18 -5.85 13.95
C ILE A 207 14.19 -7.38 14.16
N PRO A 208 14.85 -7.90 15.22
CA PRO A 208 14.77 -9.32 15.59
C PRO A 208 13.43 -9.69 16.26
N LEU A 209 12.33 -9.31 15.62
CA LEU A 209 10.94 -9.64 15.97
C LEU A 209 10.16 -9.86 14.67
N THR A 210 9.24 -10.83 14.66
CA THR A 210 8.33 -11.02 13.54
C THR A 210 7.06 -10.19 13.68
N GLY A 211 6.31 -10.04 12.59
CA GLY A 211 4.96 -9.47 12.64
C GLY A 211 4.05 -10.25 13.59
N THR A 212 4.20 -11.59 13.64
CA THR A 212 3.43 -12.47 14.54
C THR A 212 3.70 -12.15 16.01
N ASP A 213 4.95 -11.89 16.40
CA ASP A 213 5.32 -11.56 17.78
C ASP A 213 4.66 -10.24 18.21
N LEU A 214 4.70 -9.22 17.35
CA LEU A 214 4.02 -7.94 17.58
C LEU A 214 2.51 -8.11 17.76
N TYR A 215 1.85 -8.90 16.90
CA TYR A 215 0.41 -9.16 17.02
C TYR A 215 0.05 -10.01 18.25
N SER A 216 0.96 -10.88 18.71
CA SER A 216 0.76 -11.75 19.87
C SER A 216 1.00 -11.04 21.21
N ALA A 217 1.85 -10.01 21.23
CA ALA A 217 2.10 -9.16 22.39
C ALA A 217 0.98 -8.12 22.61
N LEU A 218 0.37 -7.59 21.55
CA LEU A 218 -0.60 -6.49 21.65
C LEU A 218 -1.80 -6.76 22.60
N PRO A 219 -2.46 -7.94 22.60
CA PRO A 219 -3.54 -8.26 23.55
C PRO A 219 -3.10 -8.30 25.02
N GLN A 220 -1.82 -8.57 25.28
CA GLN A 220 -1.25 -8.61 26.63
C GLN A 220 -0.94 -7.19 27.12
N LEU A 221 -0.37 -6.35 26.24
CA LEU A 221 0.04 -4.97 26.53
C LEU A 221 -1.12 -3.97 26.58
N VAL A 222 -2.24 -4.25 25.91
CA VAL A 222 -3.43 -3.38 25.83
C VAL A 222 -4.57 -3.99 26.65
N THR A 223 -5.39 -3.14 27.27
CA THR A 223 -6.65 -3.52 27.93
C THR A 223 -7.77 -2.54 27.56
N ASP A 224 -9.03 -2.90 27.81
CA ASP A 224 -10.18 -2.03 27.55
C ASP A 224 -11.07 -1.78 28.78
N THR A 225 -12.03 -0.85 28.64
CA THR A 225 -12.90 -0.42 29.75
C THR A 225 -13.75 -1.55 30.35
N GLY A 226 -14.01 -2.64 29.63
CA GLY A 226 -14.66 -3.84 30.14
C GLY A 226 -13.72 -4.69 30.99
N GLU A 227 -12.59 -5.09 30.42
CA GLU A 227 -11.55 -5.88 31.11
C GLU A 227 -11.11 -5.24 32.44
N VAL A 228 -10.95 -3.91 32.46
CA VAL A 228 -10.56 -3.17 33.67
C VAL A 228 -11.65 -3.23 34.75
N CYS A 229 -12.93 -3.16 34.37
CA CYS A 229 -14.03 -3.29 35.32
C CYS A 229 -14.12 -4.71 35.90
N GLU A 230 -13.83 -5.73 35.08
CA GLU A 230 -13.81 -7.13 35.49
C GLU A 230 -12.63 -7.44 36.42
N LYS A 231 -11.40 -7.07 36.04
CA LYS A 231 -10.17 -7.30 36.83
C LYS A 231 -10.21 -6.59 38.20
N TYR A 232 -10.70 -5.35 38.24
CA TYR A 232 -10.67 -4.50 39.45
C TYR A 232 -12.03 -4.36 40.15
N LEU A 233 -13.05 -5.13 39.75
CA LEU A 233 -14.41 -5.11 40.29
C LEU A 233 -15.03 -3.69 40.37
N CYS A 234 -14.62 -2.79 39.47
CA CYS A 234 -14.95 -1.37 39.51
C CYS A 234 -15.97 -0.99 38.42
N SER A 235 -16.62 0.17 38.58
CA SER A 235 -17.63 0.61 37.61
C SER A 235 -17.01 1.32 36.41
N ARG A 236 -17.65 1.24 35.23
CA ARG A 236 -17.21 1.99 34.02
C ARG A 236 -17.14 3.50 34.27
N GLN A 237 -17.99 4.03 35.15
CA GLN A 237 -17.97 5.42 35.60
C GLN A 237 -16.69 5.78 36.38
N TYR A 238 -16.18 4.85 37.20
CA TYR A 238 -14.91 5.02 37.91
C TYR A 238 -13.73 5.05 36.94
N VAL A 239 -13.66 4.10 35.99
CA VAL A 239 -12.63 4.09 34.94
C VAL A 239 -12.67 5.37 34.09
N GLU A 240 -13.87 5.84 33.73
CA GLU A 240 -14.04 7.15 33.09
C GLU A 240 -13.56 8.32 33.95
N GLN A 241 -13.83 8.31 35.26
CA GLN A 241 -13.39 9.37 36.17
C GLN A 241 -11.86 9.38 36.32
N MET A 242 -11.23 8.21 36.44
CA MET A 242 -9.77 8.06 36.46
C MET A 242 -9.14 8.61 35.18
N ALA A 243 -9.73 8.30 34.01
CA ALA A 243 -9.27 8.83 32.73
C ALA A 243 -9.55 10.34 32.55
N LYS A 244 -10.66 10.86 33.08
CA LYS A 244 -10.95 12.32 33.10
C LYS A 244 -10.02 13.09 34.05
N LYS A 245 -9.56 12.45 35.13
CA LYS A 245 -8.56 12.99 36.09
C LYS A 245 -7.11 12.85 35.61
N GLY A 246 -6.86 12.30 34.42
CA GLY A 246 -5.52 12.08 33.89
C GLY A 246 -4.70 11.00 34.60
N ARG A 247 -5.32 10.17 35.45
CA ARG A 247 -4.64 9.06 36.15
C ARG A 247 -4.34 7.88 35.22
N ILE A 248 -5.17 7.67 34.20
CA ILE A 248 -4.95 6.66 33.15
C ILE A 248 -5.16 7.29 31.78
N THR A 249 -4.24 7.06 30.84
CA THR A 249 -4.27 7.68 29.51
C THR A 249 -4.78 6.69 28.46
N ALA A 250 -5.88 7.04 27.80
CA ALA A 250 -6.45 6.20 26.76
C ALA A 250 -5.64 6.31 25.45
N ILE A 251 -5.02 5.20 25.03
CA ILE A 251 -4.31 5.11 23.74
C ILE A 251 -5.27 5.07 22.54
N LYS A 252 -6.55 4.74 22.76
CA LYS A 252 -7.58 4.78 21.73
C LYS A 252 -8.96 5.06 22.33
N ASN A 253 -9.69 5.98 21.71
CA ASN A 253 -11.09 6.25 22.00
C ASN A 253 -11.95 5.71 20.84
N ASN A 254 -13.00 4.95 21.14
CA ASN A 254 -13.95 4.45 20.15
C ASN A 254 -15.36 4.32 20.75
N THR A 255 -16.38 4.16 19.90
CA THR A 255 -17.79 4.08 20.30
C THR A 255 -18.13 2.91 21.24
N ARG A 256 -17.28 1.88 21.32
CA ARG A 256 -17.44 0.73 22.23
C ARG A 256 -16.75 0.91 23.60
N GLY A 257 -15.90 1.92 23.76
CA GLY A 257 -15.13 2.18 24.97
C GLY A 257 -13.73 2.74 24.71
N ARG A 258 -12.96 2.89 25.78
CA ARG A 258 -11.55 3.32 25.72
C ARG A 258 -10.61 2.11 25.86
N GLN A 259 -9.50 2.15 25.14
CA GLN A 259 -8.38 1.22 25.31
C GLN A 259 -7.21 1.94 25.98
N PHE A 260 -6.47 1.22 26.83
CA PHE A 260 -5.38 1.70 27.68
C PHE A 260 -4.18 0.77 27.56
N LEU A 261 -2.99 1.23 27.96
CA LEU A 261 -1.86 0.33 28.22
C LEU A 261 -2.09 -0.37 29.56
N ARG A 262 -1.97 -1.70 29.61
CA ARG A 262 -2.36 -2.50 30.78
C ARG A 262 -1.62 -2.07 32.04
N TYR A 263 -0.29 -1.92 31.95
CA TYR A 263 0.53 -1.44 33.08
C TYR A 263 0.07 -0.08 33.62
N THR A 264 -0.25 0.90 32.74
CA THR A 264 -0.71 2.23 33.21
C THR A 264 -2.07 2.23 33.91
N VAL A 265 -2.87 1.16 33.74
CA VAL A 265 -4.08 0.96 34.54
C VAL A 265 -3.74 0.23 35.82
N ASP A 266 -2.89 -0.78 35.74
CA ASP A 266 -2.48 -1.59 36.88
C ASP A 266 -1.78 -0.73 37.94
N ASP A 267 -0.75 0.07 37.55
CA ASP A 267 -0.04 1.07 38.36
C ASP A 267 -0.96 2.13 39.01
N ALA A 268 -2.20 2.28 38.51
CA ALA A 268 -3.16 3.30 38.93
C ALA A 268 -4.38 2.73 39.68
N MET A 269 -4.42 1.42 39.87
CA MET A 269 -5.49 0.68 40.57
C MET A 269 -4.98 -0.12 41.78
N GLU A 270 -3.66 -0.19 41.98
CA GLU A 270 -3.00 -0.50 43.26
C GLU A 270 -3.10 0.69 44.25
#